data_AF-A0A968MSY4-F1
#
_entry.id   AF-A0A968MSY4-F1
#
_cell.length_a   1.000
_cell.length_b   1.000
_cell.length_c   1.000
_cell.angle_alpha   90.00
_cell.angle_beta   90.00
_cell.angle_gamma   90.00
#
_symmetry.space_group_name_H-M   'P 1'
#
loop_
_entity.id
_entity.type
_entity.pdbx_description
1 polymer ?
#
loop_
_entity_poly.entity_id
_entity_poly.type
_entity_poly.pdbx_seq_one_letter_code
_entity_poly.pdbx_strand_id
1 'polypeptide(L)'
;MKTKLFYLLFVVILFGNESCKKDKESDPDLCATAWSVATQDELTAVINAAMTYGNTPTVANCNAYKSAYQAYINAMKTYENCSVLTGLTRTQWEEALEEAQEELNNFTCQ
;
A
#
# COMPACT_ATOMS: atom_id res chain seq x y z
N MET A 1 7.70 -2.37 42.75
CA MET A 1 7.92 -3.29 41.61
C MET A 1 7.61 -2.55 40.32
N LYS A 2 8.63 -1.91 39.70
CA LYS A 2 8.50 -1.01 38.55
C LYS A 2 9.34 -1.51 37.35
N THR A 3 9.26 -2.81 37.05
CA THR A 3 10.09 -3.44 36.00
C THR A 3 9.30 -4.14 34.90
N LYS A 4 7.96 -4.15 34.96
CA LYS A 4 7.13 -4.77 33.91
C LYS A 4 6.63 -3.79 32.83
N LEU A 5 6.70 -2.48 33.08
CA LEU A 5 6.26 -1.48 32.09
C LEU A 5 7.35 -1.11 31.07
N PHE A 6 8.61 -1.46 31.33
CA PHE A 6 9.73 -1.16 30.44
C PHE A 6 9.92 -2.22 29.32
N TYR A 7 9.41 -3.44 29.52
CA TYR A 7 9.58 -4.53 28.56
C TYR A 7 8.61 -4.47 27.37
N LEU A 8 7.52 -3.72 27.49
CA LEU A 8 6.53 -3.54 26.40
C LEU A 8 6.93 -2.45 25.39
N LEU A 9 7.90 -1.58 25.75
CA LEU A 9 8.39 -0.50 24.89
C LEU A 9 9.54 -0.93 23.96
N PHE A 10 10.17 -2.08 24.22
CA PHE A 10 11.38 -2.53 23.50
C PHE A 10 11.08 -3.40 22.26
N VAL A 11 9.86 -3.91 22.13
CA VAL A 11 9.47 -4.79 21.00
C VAL A 11 9.04 -4.00 19.76
N VAL A 12 8.70 -2.72 19.91
CA VAL A 12 8.23 -1.85 18.80
C VAL A 12 9.40 -1.27 17.97
N ILE A 13 10.65 -1.41 18.43
CA ILE A 13 11.82 -0.77 17.80
C ILE A 13 12.54 -1.73 16.82
N LEU A 14 12.19 -3.02 16.77
CA LEU A 14 12.91 -4.02 15.97
C LEU A 14 12.39 -4.24 14.53
N PHE A 15 11.43 -3.44 14.06
CA PHE A 15 10.95 -3.48 12.67
C PHE A 15 11.08 -2.14 11.95
N GLY A 16 11.97 -1.26 12.43
CA GLY A 16 12.35 -0.04 11.71
C GLY A 16 13.68 -0.25 10.98
N ASN A 17 13.72 0.21 9.72
CA ASN A 17 14.89 0.35 8.83
C ASN A 17 15.12 -0.72 7.76
N GLU A 18 14.09 -1.06 6.97
CA GLU A 18 14.33 -1.23 5.53
C GLU A 18 14.25 0.18 4.90
N SER A 19 15.39 0.88 4.89
CA SER A 19 15.56 2.07 4.05
C SER A 19 15.43 1.64 2.60
N CYS A 20 14.23 1.72 2.03
CA CYS A 20 14.02 1.57 0.60
C CYS A 20 14.75 2.73 -0.11
N LYS A 21 15.99 2.48 -0.52
CA LYS A 21 16.70 3.33 -1.47
C LYS A 21 16.08 3.12 -2.84
N LYS A 22 15.62 4.23 -3.42
CA LYS A 22 15.13 4.32 -4.80
C LYS A 22 16.31 4.21 -5.76
N ASP A 23 16.55 3.03 -6.30
CA ASP A 23 17.34 2.89 -7.52
C ASP A 23 16.36 2.95 -8.70
N LYS A 24 16.45 4.05 -9.45
CA LYS A 24 15.70 4.26 -10.68
C LYS A 24 16.42 3.53 -11.80
N GLU A 25 15.85 2.42 -12.24
CA GLU A 25 16.14 1.89 -13.57
C GLU A 25 14.81 1.55 -14.24
N SER A 26 14.58 2.23 -15.36
CA SER A 26 13.46 1.97 -16.25
C SER A 26 13.84 0.77 -17.12
N ASP A 27 12.86 -0.07 -17.48
CA ASP A 27 12.89 -1.19 -18.45
C ASP A 27 12.95 -2.62 -17.84
N PRO A 28 12.72 -3.70 -18.61
CA PRO A 28 11.45 -4.30 -19.05
C PRO A 28 10.98 -5.48 -18.16
N ASP A 29 11.53 -5.64 -16.96
CA ASP A 29 11.36 -6.84 -16.14
C ASP A 29 10.36 -6.62 -14.99
N LEU A 30 9.13 -6.19 -15.33
CA LEU A 30 8.06 -5.83 -14.38
C LEU A 30 7.83 -6.90 -13.30
N CYS A 31 8.15 -8.17 -13.58
CA CYS A 31 7.99 -9.27 -12.64
C CYS A 31 9.26 -9.61 -11.83
N ALA A 32 10.46 -9.20 -12.28
CA ALA A 32 11.72 -9.56 -11.62
C ALA A 32 12.03 -8.72 -10.38
N THR A 33 11.43 -7.53 -10.25
CA THR A 33 11.64 -6.65 -9.09
C THR A 33 10.30 -6.21 -8.52
N ALA A 34 9.87 -6.99 -7.52
CA ALA A 34 8.75 -6.81 -6.61
C ALA A 34 7.94 -5.54 -6.81
N TRP A 35 6.69 -5.71 -7.29
CA TRP A 35 5.64 -4.70 -7.30
C TRP A 35 5.64 -3.81 -6.04
N SER A 36 6.01 -4.35 -4.87
CA SER A 36 6.04 -3.64 -3.59
C SER A 36 7.01 -2.46 -3.55
N VAL A 37 8.13 -2.52 -4.29
CA VAL A 37 9.07 -1.40 -4.43
C VAL A 37 8.52 -0.41 -5.44
N ALA A 38 8.01 -0.93 -6.56
CA ALA A 38 7.55 -0.12 -7.67
C ALA A 38 6.26 0.66 -7.38
N THR A 39 5.39 0.14 -6.51
CA THR A 39 4.14 0.80 -6.10
C THR A 39 4.26 1.57 -4.79
N GLN A 40 5.49 1.73 -4.27
CA GLN A 40 5.71 2.33 -2.96
C GLN A 40 5.36 3.83 -2.93
N ASP A 41 5.51 4.54 -4.05
CA ASP A 41 5.13 5.95 -4.15
C ASP A 41 3.61 6.10 -4.09
N GLU A 42 2.86 5.27 -4.82
CA GLU A 42 1.40 5.22 -4.76
C GLU A 42 0.90 4.79 -3.38
N LEU A 43 1.52 3.78 -2.76
CA LEU A 43 1.19 3.35 -1.40
C LEU A 43 1.41 4.48 -0.38
N THR A 44 2.52 5.21 -0.51
CA THR A 44 2.80 6.38 0.34
C THR A 44 1.75 7.47 0.14
N ALA A 45 1.30 7.69 -1.09
CA ALA A 45 0.22 8.64 -1.38
C ALA A 45 -1.11 8.22 -0.73
N VAL A 46 -1.45 6.93 -0.76
CA VAL A 46 -2.62 6.37 -0.06
C VAL A 46 -2.53 6.64 1.44
N ILE A 47 -1.40 6.29 2.07
CA ILE A 47 -1.18 6.47 3.51
C ILE A 47 -1.31 7.96 3.90
N ASN A 48 -0.68 8.86 3.14
CA ASN A 48 -0.75 10.30 3.41
C ASN A 48 -2.17 10.85 3.26
N ALA A 49 -2.89 10.44 2.22
CA ALA A 49 -4.27 10.85 2.00
C ALA A 49 -5.22 10.28 3.06
N ALA A 50 -5.00 9.03 3.50
CA ALA A 50 -5.73 8.38 4.58
C ALA A 50 -5.53 9.12 5.91
N MET A 51 -4.29 9.48 6.26
CA MET A 51 -4.00 10.28 7.46
C MET A 51 -4.65 11.66 7.38
N THR A 52 -4.60 12.30 6.21
CA THR A 52 -5.22 13.62 5.99
C THR A 52 -6.73 13.55 6.17
N TYR A 53 -7.40 12.54 5.61
CA TYR A 53 -8.82 12.32 5.79
C TYR A 53 -9.18 11.94 7.23
N GLY A 54 -8.41 11.07 7.88
CA GLY A 54 -8.61 10.67 9.27
C GLY A 54 -8.47 11.83 10.26
N ASN A 55 -7.54 12.77 10.00
CA ASN A 55 -7.37 13.97 10.81
C ASN A 55 -8.38 15.07 10.47
N THR A 56 -8.83 15.14 9.22
CA THR A 56 -9.75 16.19 8.72
C THR A 56 -10.76 15.55 7.76
N PRO A 57 -11.85 14.98 8.29
CA PRO A 57 -12.81 14.22 7.52
C PRO A 57 -13.74 15.17 6.75
N THR A 58 -13.26 15.62 5.59
CA THR A 58 -14.04 16.41 4.64
C THR A 58 -14.25 15.59 3.37
N VAL A 59 -15.32 15.90 2.63
CA VAL A 59 -15.59 15.28 1.31
C VAL A 59 -14.38 15.45 0.37
N ALA A 60 -13.70 16.60 0.40
CA ALA A 60 -12.52 16.84 -0.41
C ALA A 60 -11.36 15.89 -0.05
N ASN A 61 -11.05 15.72 1.25
CA ASN A 61 -9.99 14.83 1.71
C ASN A 61 -10.35 13.35 1.49
N CYS A 62 -11.63 12.99 1.65
CA CYS A 62 -12.12 11.66 1.32
C CYS A 62 -11.92 11.34 -0.16
N ASN A 63 -12.31 12.26 -1.06
CA ASN A 63 -12.12 12.09 -2.50
C ASN A 63 -10.63 12.00 -2.88
N ALA A 64 -9.76 12.77 -2.20
CA ALA A 64 -8.32 12.66 -2.38
C ALA A 64 -7.79 11.29 -1.96
N TYR A 65 -8.25 10.75 -0.83
CA TYR A 65 -7.95 9.38 -0.40
C TYR A 65 -8.43 8.35 -1.41
N LYS A 66 -9.70 8.43 -1.84
CA LYS A 66 -10.29 7.53 -2.84
C LYS A 66 -9.51 7.55 -4.15
N SER A 67 -9.11 8.74 -4.62
CA SER A 67 -8.28 8.90 -5.82
C SER A 67 -6.88 8.30 -5.67
N ALA A 68 -6.23 8.51 -4.53
CA ALA A 68 -4.91 7.93 -4.26
C ALA A 68 -4.99 6.40 -4.23
N TYR A 69 -6.05 5.85 -3.62
CA TYR A 69 -6.23 4.40 -3.53
C TYR A 69 -6.54 3.78 -4.90
N GLN A 70 -7.32 4.45 -5.74
CA GLN A 70 -7.52 4.04 -7.14
C GLN A 70 -6.20 4.01 -7.93
N ALA A 71 -5.33 5.01 -7.74
CA ALA A 71 -4.04 5.05 -8.39
C ALA A 71 -3.14 3.87 -7.97
N TYR A 72 -3.14 3.53 -6.68
CA TYR A 72 -2.43 2.35 -6.17
C TYR A 72 -2.97 1.04 -6.78
N ILE A 73 -4.29 0.85 -6.81
CA ILE A 73 -4.90 -0.33 -7.47
C ILE A 73 -4.50 -0.41 -8.95
N ASN A 74 -4.50 0.71 -9.66
CA ASN A 74 -4.11 0.76 -11.07
C ASN A 74 -2.63 0.42 -11.27
N ALA A 75 -1.75 0.89 -10.38
CA ALA A 75 -0.34 0.53 -10.40
C ALA A 75 -0.13 -0.97 -10.13
N MET A 76 -0.94 -1.56 -9.25
CA MET A 76 -0.86 -2.99 -8.95
C MET A 76 -1.36 -3.87 -10.11
N LYS A 77 -2.35 -3.41 -10.88
CA LYS A 77 -2.87 -4.11 -12.07
C LYS A 77 -1.81 -4.32 -13.15
N THR A 78 -0.77 -3.48 -13.22
CA THR A 78 0.30 -3.67 -14.22
C THR A 78 1.10 -4.96 -14.01
N TYR A 79 0.97 -5.59 -12.85
CA TYR A 79 1.66 -6.83 -12.48
C TYR A 79 0.78 -8.08 -12.54
N GLU A 80 -0.49 -7.97 -12.98
CA GLU A 80 -1.44 -9.10 -13.03
C GLU A 80 -0.94 -10.29 -13.87
N ASN A 81 -0.12 -10.02 -14.88
CA ASN A 81 0.41 -11.05 -15.78
C ASN A 81 1.70 -11.73 -15.27
N CYS A 82 2.15 -11.40 -14.06
CA CYS A 82 3.30 -12.06 -13.46
C CYS A 82 2.95 -13.49 -13.01
N SER A 83 3.72 -14.46 -13.47
CA SER A 83 3.49 -15.89 -13.16
C SER A 83 3.72 -16.24 -11.69
N VAL A 84 4.57 -15.48 -11.01
CA VAL A 84 4.80 -15.54 -9.56
C VAL A 84 4.89 -14.12 -9.05
N LEU A 85 3.98 -13.75 -8.15
CA LEU A 85 4.05 -12.52 -7.36
C LEU A 85 4.52 -12.93 -5.97
N THR A 86 5.30 -12.10 -5.29
CA THR A 86 5.98 -12.40 -4.01
C THR A 86 5.07 -13.14 -3.01
N GLY A 87 5.09 -14.49 -3.02
CA GLY A 87 4.26 -15.34 -2.17
C GLY A 87 2.77 -15.48 -2.52
N LEU A 88 2.30 -14.90 -3.64
CA LEU A 88 0.90 -14.99 -4.10
C LEU A 88 0.81 -15.61 -5.50
N THR A 89 -0.23 -16.41 -5.71
CA THR A 89 -0.60 -16.85 -7.06
C THR A 89 -1.25 -15.71 -7.84
N ARG A 90 -1.20 -15.77 -9.17
CA ARG A 90 -1.89 -14.81 -10.04
C ARG A 90 -3.38 -14.67 -9.70
N THR A 91 -4.07 -15.79 -9.51
CA THR A 91 -5.51 -15.78 -9.21
C THR A 91 -5.81 -15.06 -7.89
N GLN A 92 -5.05 -15.33 -6.83
CA GLN A 92 -5.22 -14.65 -5.54
C GLN A 92 -4.93 -13.15 -5.63
N TRP A 93 -3.98 -12.76 -6.49
CA TRP A 93 -3.69 -11.35 -6.74
C TRP A 93 -4.83 -10.65 -7.47
N GLU A 94 -5.35 -11.26 -8.53
CA GLU A 94 -6.48 -10.75 -9.31
C GLU A 94 -7.72 -10.60 -8.41
N GLU A 95 -8.04 -11.62 -7.62
CA GLU A 95 -9.13 -11.59 -6.62
C GLU A 95 -8.94 -10.44 -5.63
N ALA A 96 -7.74 -10.28 -5.05
CA ALA A 96 -7.47 -9.19 -4.10
C ALA A 96 -7.62 -7.80 -4.72
N LEU A 97 -7.22 -7.62 -5.99
CA LEU A 97 -7.40 -6.34 -6.69
C LEU A 97 -8.86 -6.06 -7.06
N GLU A 98 -9.62 -7.10 -7.39
CA GLU A 98 -11.07 -6.99 -7.64
C GLU A 98 -11.82 -6.61 -6.35
N GLU A 99 -11.55 -7.31 -5.25
CA GLU A 99 -12.12 -7.00 -3.93
C GLU A 99 -11.78 -5.56 -3.51
N ALA A 100 -10.52 -5.14 -3.61
CA ALA A 100 -10.12 -3.77 -3.28
C ALA A 100 -10.81 -2.73 -4.18
N GLN A 101 -11.00 -3.04 -5.46
CA GLN A 101 -11.72 -2.16 -6.39
C GLN A 101 -13.21 -2.07 -6.04
N GLU A 102 -13.84 -3.18 -5.66
CA GLU A 102 -15.24 -3.22 -5.24
C GLU A 102 -15.45 -2.43 -3.94
N GLU A 103 -14.61 -2.65 -2.93
CA GLU A 103 -14.61 -1.88 -1.69
C GLU A 103 -14.50 -0.38 -1.96
N LEU A 104 -13.58 0.02 -2.86
CA LEU A 104 -13.39 1.42 -3.22
C LEU A 104 -14.62 1.99 -3.95
N ASN A 105 -15.25 1.21 -4.82
CA ASN A 105 -16.47 1.61 -5.53
C ASN A 105 -17.63 1.84 -4.54
N ASN A 106 -17.78 0.94 -3.57
CA ASN A 106 -18.81 1.01 -2.53
C ASN A 106 -18.52 2.06 -1.45
N PHE A 107 -17.25 2.46 -1.28
CA PHE A 107 -16.86 3.51 -0.36
C PHE A 107 -17.39 4.88 -0.83
N THR A 108 -18.31 5.44 -0.07
CA THR A 108 -18.95 6.73 -0.38
C THR A 108 -18.38 7.84 0.50
N CYS A 109 -17.94 8.93 -0.12
CA CYS A 109 -17.54 10.14 0.59
C CYS A 109 -18.79 10.95 0.97
N GLN A 110 -19.03 11.12 2.26
CA GLN A 110 -20.15 11.87 2.82
C GLN A 110 -19.64 12.95 3.78
#